data_AF-A0AAD8GBN8-F1
#
_entry.id   AF-A0AAD8GBN8-F1
#
_cell.length_a   1.000
_cell.length_b   1.000
_cell.length_c   1.000
_cell.angle_alpha   90.00
_cell.angle_beta   90.00
_cell.angle_gamma   90.00
#
_symmetry.space_group_name_H-M   'P 1'
#
loop_
_entity.id
_entity.type
_entity.pdbx_description
1 polymer ?
#
loop_
_entity_poly.entity_id
_entity_poly.type
_entity_poly.pdbx_seq_one_letter_code
_entity_poly.pdbx_strand_id
1 'polypeptide(L)'
;MVIDKCNYKMIPLGEHMPSHYQYLVEGSILAVPTSWLKVTLGKLKEKKATCQLKLLCDAFMQPDDCSFRGGISVLQEKYKDVFVTLQLYASNNLRLCGSEINRCFNQKMATYRCAASNIQRQNQKDAETS
;
A
#
# COMPACT_ATOMS: atom_id res chain seq x y z
N MET A 1 -6.25 1.96 14.23
CA MET A 1 -4.82 2.33 14.15
C MET A 1 -4.56 2.80 12.74
N VAL A 2 -3.97 3.98 12.59
CA VAL A 2 -3.58 4.54 11.29
C VAL A 2 -2.07 4.40 11.18
N ILE A 3 -1.57 3.97 10.01
CA ILE A 3 -0.14 4.03 9.71
C ILE A 3 0.15 5.24 8.83
N ASP A 4 1.30 5.86 9.05
CA ASP A 4 1.70 7.05 8.31
C ASP A 4 2.02 6.66 6.86
N LYS A 5 1.66 7.53 5.91
CA LYS A 5 2.04 7.33 4.50
C LYS A 5 3.55 7.19 4.35
N CYS A 6 3.96 6.30 3.46
CA CYS A 6 5.36 6.11 3.14
C CYS A 6 5.78 7.06 2.02
N ASN A 7 6.85 7.83 2.22
CA ASN A 7 7.50 8.60 1.16
C ASN A 7 8.46 7.69 0.37
N TYR A 8 7.90 6.69 -0.31
CA TYR A 8 8.66 5.67 -1.02
C TYR A 8 9.22 6.17 -2.36
N LYS A 9 10.22 5.48 -2.89
CA LYS A 9 10.78 5.69 -4.23
C LYS A 9 10.89 4.34 -4.96
N MET A 10 10.73 4.37 -6.28
CA MET A 10 11.09 3.23 -7.12
C MET A 10 12.53 3.43 -7.57
N ILE A 11 13.43 2.55 -7.12
CA ILE A 11 14.86 2.57 -7.44
C ILE A 11 15.19 1.22 -8.07
N PRO A 12 15.47 1.16 -9.38
CA PRO A 12 15.93 -0.05 -10.04
C PRO A 12 17.17 -0.65 -9.39
N LEU A 13 17.31 -1.97 -9.47
CA LEU A 13 18.49 -2.66 -8.96
C LEU A 13 19.75 -2.16 -9.70
N GLY A 14 20.78 -1.81 -8.92
CA GLY A 14 22.04 -1.27 -9.45
C GLY A 14 22.09 0.26 -9.52
N GLU A 15 20.98 0.97 -9.31
CA GLU A 15 20.99 2.43 -9.19
C GLU A 15 21.40 2.90 -7.79
N HIS A 16 21.82 4.17 -7.70
CA HIS A 16 22.28 4.75 -6.45
C HIS A 16 21.13 4.93 -5.44
N MET A 17 21.19 4.19 -4.33
CA MET A 17 20.22 4.29 -3.25
C MET A 17 20.58 5.44 -2.29
N PRO A 18 19.64 6.38 -2.02
CA PRO A 18 19.86 7.43 -1.02
C PRO A 18 20.18 6.86 0.35
N SER A 19 21.08 7.51 1.09
CA SER A 19 21.63 7.03 2.38
C SER A 19 20.59 6.76 3.48
N HIS A 20 19.44 7.43 3.42
CA HIS A 20 18.37 7.33 4.41
C HIS A 20 17.22 6.42 3.94
N TYR A 21 17.39 5.74 2.81
CA TYR A 21 16.45 4.78 2.25
C TYR A 21 17.02 3.36 2.29
N GLN A 22 16.12 2.39 2.31
CA GLN A 22 16.43 0.97 2.12
C GLN A 22 15.31 0.31 1.32
N TYR A 23 15.61 -0.78 0.62
CA TYR A 23 14.56 -1.58 0.00
C TYR A 23 13.62 -2.18 1.05
N LEU A 24 12.32 -2.16 0.79
CA LEU A 24 11.31 -2.75 1.68
C LEU A 24 11.51 -4.26 1.83
N VAL A 25 11.90 -4.92 0.73
CA VAL A 25 12.32 -6.31 0.66
C VAL A 25 13.61 -6.36 -0.14
N GLU A 26 14.57 -7.18 0.30
CA GLU A 26 15.79 -7.42 -0.46
C GLU A 26 15.46 -7.89 -1.89
N GLY A 27 16.11 -7.30 -2.90
CA GLY A 27 15.86 -7.60 -4.31
C GLY A 27 14.58 -6.95 -4.90
N SER A 28 13.84 -6.14 -4.14
CA SER A 28 12.75 -5.32 -4.68
C SER A 28 13.24 -3.97 -5.21
N ILE A 29 12.41 -3.28 -5.99
CA ILE A 29 12.69 -1.92 -6.47
C ILE A 29 12.07 -0.83 -5.57
N LEU A 30 11.26 -1.22 -4.57
CA LEU A 30 10.55 -0.28 -3.70
C LEU A 30 11.44 0.10 -2.52
N ALA A 31 11.98 1.30 -2.55
CA ALA A 31 12.79 1.86 -1.47
C ALA A 31 11.94 2.72 -0.54
N VAL A 32 12.12 2.56 0.77
CA VAL A 32 11.40 3.28 1.83
C VAL A 32 12.38 3.96 2.79
N PRO A 33 11.99 5.07 3.44
CA PRO A 33 12.84 5.68 4.45
C PRO A 33 13.11 4.72 5.63
N THR A 34 14.38 4.60 6.02
CA THR A 34 14.80 3.72 7.11
C THR A 34 14.14 4.07 8.45
N SER A 35 13.94 5.36 8.72
CA SER A 35 13.22 5.84 9.91
C SER A 35 11.75 5.40 9.90
N TRP A 36 11.07 5.57 8.76
CA TRP A 36 9.68 5.16 8.57
C TRP A 36 9.52 3.66 8.75
N LEU A 37 10.41 2.85 8.17
CA LEU A 37 10.33 1.39 8.27
C LEU A 37 10.43 0.92 9.73
N LYS A 38 11.42 1.41 10.49
CA LYS A 38 11.60 1.06 11.91
C LYS A 38 10.35 1.38 12.74
N VAL A 39 9.78 2.57 12.57
CA VAL A 39 8.58 3.01 13.30
C VAL A 39 7.37 2.16 12.91
N THR A 40 7.14 1.98 11.61
CA THR A 40 5.98 1.24 11.10
C THR A 40 6.03 -0.22 11.50
N LEU A 41 7.16 -0.90 11.37
CA LEU A 41 7.31 -2.30 11.80
C LEU A 41 7.10 -2.45 13.32
N GLY A 42 7.54 -1.47 14.11
CA GLY A 42 7.25 -1.42 15.55
C GLY A 42 5.75 -1.38 15.85
N LYS A 43 4.99 -0.53 15.15
CA LYS A 43 3.52 -0.43 15.27
C LYS A 43 2.79 -1.71 14.82
N LEU A 44 3.38 -2.46 13.88
CA LEU A 44 2.76 -3.64 13.27
C LEU A 44 3.03 -4.95 14.02
N LYS A 45 4.05 -5.00 14.89
CA LYS A 45 4.55 -6.24 15.53
C LYS A 45 3.48 -7.08 16.22
N GLU A 46 2.48 -6.46 16.84
CA GLU A 46 1.42 -7.15 17.59
C GLU A 46 0.18 -7.48 16.73
N LYS A 47 0.18 -7.14 15.44
CA LYS A 47 -0.97 -7.38 14.56
C LYS A 47 -0.84 -8.72 13.86
N LYS A 48 -1.97 -9.34 13.56
CA LYS A 48 -2.02 -10.53 12.68
C LYS A 48 -1.41 -10.21 11.32
N ALA A 49 -0.68 -11.15 10.72
CA ALA A 49 -0.02 -10.99 9.42
C ALA A 49 -0.93 -10.39 8.33
N THR A 50 -2.16 -10.90 8.21
CA THR A 50 -3.15 -10.38 7.24
C THR A 50 -3.58 -8.93 7.53
N CYS A 51 -3.58 -8.52 8.80
CA CYS A 51 -3.83 -7.14 9.20
C CYS A 51 -2.61 -6.25 8.90
N GLN A 52 -1.39 -6.74 9.17
CA GLN A 52 -0.16 -6.03 8.83
C GLN A 52 -0.09 -5.73 7.33
N LEU A 53 -0.37 -6.71 6.46
CA LEU A 53 -0.39 -6.52 5.02
C LEU A 53 -1.42 -5.45 4.59
N LYS A 54 -2.64 -5.51 5.14
CA LYS A 54 -3.69 -4.52 4.82
C LYS A 54 -3.33 -3.11 5.27
N LEU A 55 -2.67 -2.99 6.43
CA LEU A 55 -2.19 -1.72 6.92
C LEU A 55 -1.06 -1.21 6.03
N LEU A 56 -0.08 -2.06 5.67
CA LEU A 56 0.98 -1.66 4.73
C LEU A 56 0.41 -1.12 3.41
N CYS A 57 -0.68 -1.71 2.89
CA CYS A 57 -1.37 -1.14 1.73
C CYS A 57 -1.82 0.31 1.95
N ASP A 58 -2.23 0.71 3.15
CA ASP A 58 -2.62 2.10 3.48
C ASP A 58 -1.44 3.07 3.48
N ALA A 59 -0.21 2.57 3.69
CA ALA A 59 0.96 3.43 3.62
C ALA A 59 1.36 3.79 2.20
N PHE A 60 1.08 2.93 1.22
CA PHE A 60 1.52 3.10 -0.17
C PHE A 60 0.40 3.56 -1.10
N MET A 61 -0.86 3.22 -0.82
CA MET A 61 -2.00 3.45 -1.70
C MET A 61 -3.13 4.17 -0.96
N GLN A 62 -3.90 5.00 -1.67
CA GLN A 62 -5.08 5.66 -1.10
C GLN A 62 -6.39 5.29 -1.79
N PRO A 63 -7.53 5.43 -1.08
CA PRO A 63 -8.85 5.36 -1.69
C PRO A 63 -9.01 6.28 -2.91
N ASP A 64 -8.48 7.50 -2.88
CA ASP A 64 -8.65 8.48 -3.95
C ASP A 64 -7.95 8.07 -5.27
N ASP A 65 -6.93 7.21 -5.17
CA ASP A 65 -6.29 6.59 -6.33
C ASP A 65 -7.21 5.60 -7.05
N CYS A 66 -8.23 5.09 -6.37
CA CYS A 66 -9.24 4.19 -6.92
C CYS A 66 -10.39 4.95 -7.61
N SER A 67 -10.21 6.22 -7.94
CA SER A 67 -11.25 7.05 -8.56
C SER A 67 -11.71 6.52 -9.93
N PHE A 68 -12.99 6.76 -10.19
CA PHE A 68 -13.95 5.99 -11.00
C PHE A 68 -13.59 5.62 -12.46
N ARG A 69 -12.48 6.08 -13.03
CA ARG A 69 -12.27 5.96 -14.49
C ARG A 69 -11.43 4.76 -14.95
N GLY A 70 -10.79 4.02 -14.04
CA GLY A 70 -9.84 2.96 -14.42
C GLY A 70 -10.14 1.53 -13.94
N GLY A 71 -11.11 1.34 -13.04
CA GLY A 71 -11.34 0.04 -12.42
C GLY A 71 -10.14 -0.49 -11.62
N ILE A 72 -10.25 -1.73 -11.11
CA ILE A 72 -9.16 -2.39 -10.36
C ILE A 72 -7.90 -2.56 -11.23
N SER A 73 -8.07 -2.74 -12.53
CA SER A 73 -6.98 -2.93 -13.50
C SER A 73 -6.03 -1.72 -13.56
N VAL A 74 -6.55 -0.49 -13.55
CA VAL A 74 -5.68 0.71 -13.60
C VAL A 74 -4.94 0.93 -12.29
N LEU A 75 -5.54 0.61 -11.14
CA LEU A 75 -4.83 0.62 -9.87
C LEU A 75 -3.78 -0.52 -9.82
N GLN A 76 -4.18 -1.68 -10.34
CA GLN A 76 -3.36 -2.84 -10.77
C GLN A 76 -2.04 -2.39 -11.39
N GLU A 77 -2.19 -1.60 -12.44
CA GLU A 77 -1.12 -1.14 -13.30
C GLU A 77 -0.31 -0.02 -12.65
N LYS A 78 -0.97 1.01 -12.11
CA LYS A 78 -0.33 2.15 -11.44
C LYS A 78 0.55 1.72 -10.27
N TYR A 79 0.10 0.74 -9.51
CA TYR A 79 0.79 0.25 -8.31
C TYR A 79 1.36 -1.16 -8.50
N LYS A 80 1.59 -1.60 -9.75
CA LYS A 80 2.05 -2.96 -10.04
C LYS A 80 3.27 -3.36 -9.21
N ASP A 81 4.30 -2.51 -9.20
CA ASP A 81 5.55 -2.81 -8.48
C ASP A 81 5.39 -2.73 -6.95
N VAL A 82 4.46 -1.89 -6.47
CA VAL A 82 4.08 -1.86 -5.05
C VAL A 82 3.39 -3.18 -4.67
N PHE A 83 2.45 -3.67 -5.49
CA PHE A 83 1.78 -4.95 -5.25
C PHE A 83 2.77 -6.11 -5.24
N VAL A 84 3.65 -6.19 -6.25
CA VAL A 84 4.68 -7.23 -6.33
C VAL A 84 5.58 -7.18 -5.11
N THR A 85 6.02 -5.99 -4.69
CA THR A 85 6.87 -5.88 -3.49
C THR A 85 6.12 -6.26 -2.21
N LEU A 86 4.85 -5.88 -2.06
CA LEU A 86 4.03 -6.27 -0.92
C LEU A 86 3.71 -7.77 -0.93
N GLN A 87 3.59 -8.41 -2.10
CA GLN A 87 3.48 -9.86 -2.23
C GLN A 87 4.73 -10.55 -1.70
N LEU A 88 5.92 -10.10 -2.14
CA LEU A 88 7.20 -10.60 -1.66
C LEU A 88 7.35 -10.39 -0.16
N TYR A 89 6.98 -9.22 0.36
CA TYR A 89 7.02 -8.92 1.78
C TYR A 89 6.09 -9.87 2.56
N ALA A 90 4.87 -10.06 2.09
CA ALA A 90 3.88 -10.91 2.74
C ALA A 90 4.30 -12.39 2.77
N SER A 91 4.92 -12.88 1.69
CA SER A 91 5.40 -14.25 1.63
C SER A 91 6.63 -14.44 2.53
N ASN A 92 7.65 -13.58 2.40
CA ASN A 92 8.94 -13.76 3.05
C ASN A 92 8.92 -13.38 4.54
N ASN A 93 8.27 -12.27 4.90
CA ASN A 93 8.30 -11.72 6.25
C ASN A 93 7.06 -12.07 7.07
N LEU A 94 5.89 -12.15 6.43
CA LEU A 94 4.63 -12.46 7.12
C LEU A 94 4.21 -13.91 7.02
N ARG A 95 4.92 -14.73 6.22
CA ARG A 95 4.67 -16.16 5.99
C ARG A 95 3.23 -16.46 5.53
N LEU A 96 2.62 -15.54 4.79
CA LEU A 96 1.30 -15.75 4.21
C LEU A 96 1.42 -16.57 2.93
N CYS A 97 0.47 -17.47 2.70
CA CYS A 97 0.38 -18.17 1.42
C CYS A 97 -0.32 -17.32 0.35
N GLY A 98 -0.16 -17.69 -0.93
CA GLY A 98 -0.66 -16.89 -2.05
C GLY A 98 -2.17 -16.62 -2.01
N SER A 99 -2.97 -17.57 -1.52
CA SER A 99 -4.43 -17.40 -1.39
C SER A 99 -4.79 -16.36 -0.31
N GLU A 100 -4.07 -16.33 0.81
CA GLU A 100 -4.25 -15.33 1.87
C GLU A 100 -3.86 -13.94 1.41
N ILE A 101 -2.75 -13.83 0.67
CA ILE A 101 -2.26 -12.57 0.11
C ILE A 101 -3.29 -12.00 -0.88
N ASN A 102 -3.74 -12.81 -1.83
CA ASN A 102 -4.75 -12.40 -2.82
C ASN A 102 -6.07 -12.00 -2.16
N ARG A 103 -6.51 -12.74 -1.14
CA ARG A 103 -7.70 -12.38 -0.35
C ARG A 103 -7.51 -11.03 0.35
N CYS A 104 -6.33 -10.76 0.93
CA CYS A 104 -6.05 -9.48 1.59
C CYS A 104 -6.12 -8.31 0.61
N PHE A 105 -5.50 -8.43 -0.56
CA PHE A 105 -5.59 -7.37 -1.58
C PHE A 105 -7.00 -7.17 -2.07
N ASN A 106 -7.73 -8.23 -2.42
CA ASN A 106 -9.12 -8.11 -2.89
C ASN A 106 -10.02 -7.41 -1.86
N GLN A 107 -9.88 -7.77 -0.58
CA GLN A 107 -10.61 -7.10 0.50
C GLN A 107 -10.21 -5.62 0.64
N LYS A 108 -8.91 -5.31 0.52
CA LYS A 108 -8.43 -3.94 0.63
C LYS A 108 -8.88 -3.06 -0.54
N MET A 109 -8.83 -3.59 -1.75
CA MET A 109 -9.32 -2.93 -2.96
C MET A 109 -10.83 -2.69 -2.90
N ALA A 110 -11.61 -3.65 -2.39
CA ALA A 110 -13.03 -3.44 -2.14
C ALA A 110 -13.26 -2.30 -1.13
N THR A 111 -12.47 -2.25 -0.05
CA THR A 111 -12.56 -1.18 0.96
C THR A 111 -12.25 0.19 0.35
N TYR A 112 -11.19 0.29 -0.44
CA TYR A 112 -10.82 1.54 -1.12
C TYR A 112 -11.89 2.03 -2.08
N ARG A 113 -12.52 1.14 -2.85
CA ARG A 113 -13.64 1.52 -3.74
C ARG A 113 -14.82 2.11 -2.97
N CYS A 114 -15.21 1.47 -1.87
CA CYS A 114 -16.29 1.99 -1.03
C CYS A 114 -15.95 3.37 -0.45
N ALA A 115 -14.72 3.53 0.06
CA ALA A 115 -14.26 4.81 0.60
C ALA A 115 -14.20 5.92 -0.47
N ALA A 116 -13.67 5.62 -1.66
CA ALA A 116 -13.60 6.56 -2.77
C ALA A 116 -15.01 7.04 -3.21
N SER A 117 -15.97 6.11 -3.29
CA SER A 117 -17.36 6.45 -3.63
C SER A 117 -17.99 7.37 -2.58
N ASN A 118 -17.71 7.15 -1.30
CA ASN A 118 -18.21 8.01 -0.23
C ASN A 118 -17.59 9.42 -0.27
N ILE A 119 -16.29 9.53 -0.52
CA ILE A 119 -15.58 10.81 -0.67
C ILE A 119 -16.19 11.62 -1.83
N GLN A 120 -16.47 10.98 -2.95
CA GLN A 120 -17.10 11.64 -4.10
C GLN A 120 -18.51 12.14 -3.80
N ARG A 121 -19.34 11.33 -3.12
CA ARG A 121 -20.69 11.75 -2.71
C ARG A 121 -20.64 12.94 -1.77
N GLN A 122 -19.65 13.01 -0.90
CA GLN A 122 -19.46 14.15 -0.01
C GLN A 122 -19.08 15.41 -0.81
N ASN A 123 -18.07 15.30 -1.68
CA ASN A 123 -17.62 16.43 -2.50
C ASN A 123 -18.73 16.99 -3.41
N GLN A 124 -19.63 16.14 -3.93
CA GLN A 124 -20.79 16.57 -4.71
C GLN A 124 -21.79 17.37 -3.87
N LYS A 125 -22.10 16.90 -2.65
CA LYS A 125 -22.98 17.63 -1.73
C LYS A 125 -22.41 18.99 -1.32
N ASP A 126 -21.09 19.03 -1.07
CA ASP A 126 -20.40 20.27 -0.66
C ASP A 126 -20.38 21.29 -1.82
N ALA A 127 -20.30 20.82 -3.07
CA ALA A 127 -20.38 21.67 -4.26
C ALA A 127 -21.79 22.19 -4.57
N GLU A 128 -22.85 21.49 -4.16
CA GLU A 128 -24.25 21.93 -4.30
C GLU A 128 -24.69 22.92 -3.22
N THR A 129 -23.91 23.06 -2.13
CA THR A 129 -24.19 23.94 -0.99
C THR A 129 -23.28 25.18 -0.91
N SER A 130 -22.36 25.35 -1.87
CA SER A 130 -21.46 26.51 -2.01
C SER A 130 -21.90 27.43 -3.15
#